data_AF-A0A368YCG8-F1
#
_entry.id   AF-A0A368YCG8-F1
#
_cell.length_a   1.000
_cell.length_b   1.000
_cell.length_c   1.000
_cell.angle_alpha   90.00
_cell.angle_beta   90.00
_cell.angle_gamma   90.00
#
_symmetry.space_group_name_H-M   'P 1'
#
loop_
_entity.id
_entity.type
_entity.pdbx_description
1 polymer ?
#
loop_
_entity_poly.entity_id
_entity_poly.type
_entity_poly.pdbx_seq_one_letter_code
_entity_poly.pdbx_strand_id
1 'polypeptide(L)' 'MKKIKLYLEELNCPDCANKIEQVLNKTEGVKKADVHYTTSKANV' A
#
# COMPACT_ATOMS: atom_id res chain seq x y z
N MET A 1 4.53 -5.83 -16.77
CA MET A 1 3.80 -5.30 -15.59
C MET A 1 4.72 -4.32 -14.88
N LYS A 2 4.28 -3.09 -14.65
CA LYS A 2 5.08 -2.07 -13.95
C LYS A 2 4.84 -2.21 -12.45
N LYS A 3 5.92 -2.27 -11.66
CA LYS A 3 5.86 -2.20 -10.20
C LYS A 3 6.06 -0.74 -9.80
N ILE A 4 5.11 -0.17 -9.08
CA ILE A 4 5.17 1.20 -8.59
C ILE A 4 5.39 1.14 -7.08
N LYS A 5 6.37 1.91 -6.61
CA LYS A 5 6.64 2.07 -5.18
C LYS A 5 6.14 3.44 -4.76
N LEU A 6 5.22 3.46 -3.81
CA LEU A 6 4.67 4.66 -3.21
C LEU A 6 5.27 4.81 -1.81
N TYR A 7 5.64 6.03 -1.46
CA TYR A 7 6.06 6.39 -0.11
C TYR A 7 4.90 7.12 0.56
N LEU A 8 4.52 6.65 1.75
CA LEU A 8 3.40 7.19 2.51
C LEU A 8 3.96 7.97 3.70
N GLU A 9 3.94 9.30 3.59
CA GLU A 9 4.29 10.17 4.72
C GLU A 9 3.25 9.95 5.85
N GLU A 10 3.73 9.75 7.08
CA GLU A 10 2.91 9.57 8.30
C GLU A 10 2.12 8.26 8.45
N LEU A 11 2.55 7.16 7.81
CA LEU A 11 1.95 5.84 8.03
C LEU A 11 2.43 5.17 9.34
N ASN A 12 1.89 5.60 10.49
CA ASN A 12 2.29 5.08 11.81
C ASN A 12 1.34 4.04 12.43
N CYS A 13 0.17 3.79 11.81
CA CYS A 13 -0.85 2.90 12.37
C CYS A 13 -0.99 1.61 11.53
N PRO A 14 -0.85 0.42 12.14
CA PRO A 14 -1.06 -0.86 11.46
C PRO A 14 -2.45 -0.99 10.83
N ASP A 15 -3.49 -0.46 11.48
CA ASP A 15 -4.86 -0.50 10.96
C ASP A 15 -5.02 0.37 9.70
N CYS A 16 -4.40 1.55 9.69
CA CYS A 16 -4.39 2.42 8.51
C CYS A 16 -3.69 1.73 7.32
N ALA A 17 -2.58 1.04 7.57
CA ALA A 17 -1.87 0.30 6.52
C ALA A 17 -2.71 -0.83 5.93
N ASN A 18 -3.38 -1.61 6.78
CA ASN A 18 -4.29 -2.66 6.32
C ASN A 18 -5.45 -2.09 5.48
N LYS A 19 -6.04 -0.97 5.90
CA LYS A 19 -7.10 -0.30 5.11
C LYS A 19 -6.59 0.13 3.74
N ILE A 20 -5.42 0.75 3.67
CA ILE A 20 -4.83 1.20 2.40
C ILE A 20 -4.54 0.00 1.50
N GLU A 21 -3.97 -1.08 2.04
CA GLU A 21 -3.70 -2.31 1.29
C GLU A 21 -4.99 -2.91 0.72
N GLN A 22 -6.05 -3.00 1.52
CA GLN A 22 -7.35 -3.52 1.08
C GLN A 22 -7.97 -2.67 -0.02
N VAL A 23 -7.89 -1.35 0.10
CA VAL A 23 -8.40 -0.43 -0.94
C VAL A 23 -7.59 -0.58 -2.22
N LEU A 24 -6.26 -0.58 -2.14
CA LEU A 24 -5.38 -0.74 -3.31
C LEU A 24 -5.61 -2.06 -4.04
N ASN A 25 -5.77 -3.17 -3.31
CA ASN A 25 -6.07 -4.47 -3.92
C ASN A 25 -7.46 -4.53 -4.58
N LYS A 26 -8.38 -3.62 -4.23
CA LYS A 26 -9.71 -3.48 -4.87
C LYS A 26 -9.71 -2.47 -6.01
N THR A 27 -8.64 -1.69 -6.18
CA THR A 27 -8.52 -0.70 -7.24
C THR A 27 -8.32 -1.38 -8.59
N GLU A 28 -9.12 -0.99 -9.58
CA GLU A 28 -9.01 -1.52 -10.94
C GLU A 28 -7.62 -1.25 -11.53
N GLY A 29 -6.99 -2.29 -12.06
CA GLY A 29 -5.63 -2.24 -12.60
C GLY A 29 -4.51 -2.60 -11.61
N VAL A 30 -4.81 -2.71 -10.30
CA VAL A 30 -3.85 -3.21 -9.30
C VAL A 30 -4.00 -4.73 -9.18
N LYS A 31 -2.93 -5.48 -9.48
CA LYS A 31 -2.94 -6.95 -9.33
C LYS A 31 -2.64 -7.42 -7.92
N LYS A 32 -1.77 -6.70 -7.23
CA LYS A 32 -1.34 -7.01 -5.87
C LYS A 32 -0.78 -5.73 -5.24
N ALA A 33 -1.31 -5.36 -4.10
CA ALA A 33 -0.76 -4.32 -3.27
C ALA A 33 -0.24 -4.90 -1.95
N ASP A 34 0.96 -4.49 -1.54
CA ASP A 34 1.56 -4.80 -0.24
C ASP A 34 1.97 -3.49 0.44
N VAL A 35 1.46 -3.22 1.64
CA VAL A 35 1.71 -1.98 2.38
C VAL A 35 2.45 -2.25 3.69
N HIS A 36 3.62 -1.63 3.86
CA HIS A 36 4.49 -1.81 5.01
C HIS A 36 4.58 -0.50 5.83
N TYR A 37 3.81 -0.41 6.92
CA TYR A 37 3.83 0.75 7.82
C TYR A 37 5.19 0.97 8.51
N THR A 38 5.91 -0.11 8.83
CA THR A 38 7.25 -0.03 9.46
C THR A 38 8.29 0.66 8.58
N THR A 39 8.08 0.67 7.27
CA THR A 39 9.00 1.27 6.30
C THR A 39 8.36 2.37 5.46
N SER A 40 7.11 2.74 5.78
CA SER A 40 6.31 3.74 5.06
C SER A 40 6.25 3.51 3.54
N LYS A 41 6.24 2.25 3.10
CA LYS A 41 6.30 1.84 1.69
C LYS A 41 5.05 1.08 1.28
N ALA A 42 4.53 1.38 0.11
CA ALA A 42 3.50 0.58 -0.56
C ALA A 42 4.00 0.13 -1.94
N ASN A 43 3.88 -1.16 -2.22
CA ASN A 43 4.22 -1.75 -3.52
C ASN A 43 2.94 -2.12 -4.24
N VAL A 44 2.77 -1.67 -5.48
CA VAL A 44 1.63 -2.00 -6.37
C VAL A 44 2.07 -2.37 -7.77
#